data_AF-Q254V4-F1
#
_entry.id   AF-Q254V4-F1
#
_cell.length_a   1.000
_cell.length_b   1.000
_cell.length_c   1.000
_cell.angle_alpha   90.00
_cell.angle_beta   90.00
_cell.angle_gamma   90.00
#
_symmetry.space_group_name_H-M   'P 1'
#
loop_
_entity.id
_entity.type
_entity.pdbx_description
1 polymer ?
#
loop_
_entity_poly.entity_id
_entity_poly.type
_entity_poly.pdbx_seq_one_letter_code
_entity_poly.pdbx_strand_id
1 'polypeptide(L)'
;MTSLLANIENSQLGYNLLTSEEKLALYNGIHAHRCKGSPLVLIATIVFVISAVLLLIGSILTGFPLEGFSFVLDIFLPFLLPGILSLVLISAPLVMYALQHHRGALSKHKKLAESNYLQILNYCQSQKDNVSKKNVAEFIESQVFLSEYTKSFSYVTLLQTMKVIPGKDSPNASVHDSLIADGVDLAKDNIYASEYDKEKRDRLEAEEEERIEQKQAPSSAVSSMLT
;
A
#
# COMPACT_ATOMS: atom_id res chain seq x y z
N MET A 1 -9.25 -34.67 -2.25
CA MET A 1 -8.52 -34.49 -0.97
C MET A 1 -7.58 -33.27 -0.98
N THR A 2 -7.79 -32.28 -1.86
CA THR A 2 -6.96 -31.08 -2.00
C THR A 2 -7.43 -29.87 -1.19
N SER A 3 -8.67 -29.86 -0.68
CA SER A 3 -9.20 -28.70 0.09
C SER A 3 -8.79 -28.66 1.56
N LEU A 4 -8.25 -29.76 2.11
CA LEU A 4 -7.85 -29.82 3.52
C LEU A 4 -6.50 -29.14 3.76
N LEU A 5 -5.56 -29.22 2.81
CA LEU A 5 -4.24 -28.59 2.94
C LEU A 5 -4.31 -27.06 2.85
N ALA A 6 -5.09 -26.52 1.91
CA ALA A 6 -5.30 -25.06 1.81
C ALA A 6 -6.00 -24.46 3.04
N ASN A 7 -6.80 -25.27 3.76
CA ASN A 7 -7.53 -24.80 4.94
C ASN A 7 -6.70 -24.81 6.23
N ILE A 8 -5.61 -25.60 6.28
CA ILE A 8 -4.77 -25.74 7.47
C ILE A 8 -3.75 -24.59 7.59
N GLU A 9 -3.24 -24.04 6.47
CA GLU A 9 -2.29 -22.90 6.51
C GLU A 9 -2.94 -21.52 6.57
N ASN A 10 -4.17 -21.35 6.04
CA ASN A 10 -4.97 -20.14 6.29
C ASN A 10 -5.11 -19.86 7.80
N SER A 11 -5.09 -20.90 8.63
CA SER A 11 -5.13 -20.81 10.09
C SER A 11 -3.84 -20.26 10.73
N GLN A 12 -2.68 -20.32 10.06
CA GLN A 12 -1.39 -19.93 10.66
C GLN A 12 -1.06 -18.45 10.46
N LEU A 13 -1.46 -17.84 9.33
CA LEU A 13 -1.28 -16.40 9.11
C LEU A 13 -2.36 -15.52 9.77
N GLY A 14 -3.52 -16.09 10.12
CA GLY A 14 -4.65 -15.34 10.68
C GLY A 14 -5.29 -14.35 9.68
N TYR A 15 -5.00 -14.50 8.39
CA TYR A 15 -5.57 -13.71 7.31
C TYR A 15 -6.86 -14.34 6.79
N ASN A 16 -7.79 -13.51 6.32
CA ASN A 16 -9.05 -13.96 5.75
C ASN A 16 -9.07 -13.70 4.25
N LEU A 17 -9.29 -14.76 3.47
CA LEU A 17 -9.53 -14.64 2.04
C LEU A 17 -10.91 -13.99 1.81
N LEU A 18 -10.93 -12.94 1.00
CA LEU A 18 -12.14 -12.15 0.74
C LEU A 18 -12.74 -12.52 -0.62
N THR A 19 -14.06 -12.48 -0.69
CA THR A 19 -14.78 -12.61 -1.97
C THR A 19 -14.64 -11.35 -2.82
N SER A 20 -14.92 -11.44 -4.12
CA SER A 20 -14.87 -10.29 -5.03
C SER A 20 -15.80 -9.16 -4.59
N GLU A 21 -16.99 -9.48 -4.06
CA GLU A 21 -17.93 -8.48 -3.53
C GLU A 21 -17.36 -7.75 -2.31
N GLU A 22 -16.72 -8.47 -1.39
CA GLU A 22 -16.08 -7.87 -0.21
C GLU A 22 -14.90 -7.00 -0.59
N LYS A 23 -14.09 -7.43 -1.56
CA LYS A 23 -12.99 -6.64 -2.12
C LYS A 23 -13.50 -5.36 -2.80
N LEU A 24 -14.62 -5.44 -3.52
CA LEU A 24 -15.26 -4.28 -4.13
C LEU A 24 -15.84 -3.32 -3.07
N ALA A 25 -16.45 -3.85 -2.01
CA ALA A 25 -16.92 -3.05 -0.88
C ALA A 25 -15.76 -2.32 -0.18
N LEU A 26 -14.62 -2.99 -0.01
CA LEU A 26 -13.40 -2.35 0.51
C LEU A 26 -12.88 -1.26 -0.42
N TYR A 27 -12.82 -1.50 -1.72
CA TYR A 27 -12.45 -0.50 -2.72
C TYR A 27 -13.34 0.74 -2.66
N ASN A 28 -14.66 0.55 -2.71
CA ASN A 28 -15.63 1.65 -2.60
C ASN A 28 -15.47 2.41 -1.27
N GLY A 29 -15.23 1.67 -0.19
CA GLY A 29 -14.97 2.24 1.13
C GLY A 29 -13.67 3.05 1.21
N ILE A 30 -12.60 2.64 0.52
CA ILE A 30 -11.33 3.36 0.44
C ILE A 30 -11.48 4.58 -0.47
N HIS A 31 -12.14 4.43 -1.62
CA HIS A 31 -12.39 5.52 -2.55
C HIS A 31 -13.22 6.63 -1.90
N ALA A 32 -14.30 6.26 -1.19
CA ALA A 32 -15.11 7.21 -0.43
C ALA A 32 -14.30 7.95 0.65
N HIS A 33 -13.37 7.26 1.32
CA HIS A 33 -12.45 7.87 2.28
C HIS A 33 -11.56 8.92 1.64
N ARG A 34 -11.03 8.66 0.45
CA ARG A 34 -10.19 9.64 -0.27
C ARG A 34 -10.97 10.88 -0.67
N CYS A 35 -12.21 10.71 -1.18
CA CYS A 35 -13.04 11.84 -1.61
C CYS A 35 -13.55 12.71 -0.45
N LYS A 36 -13.88 12.11 0.70
CA LYS A 36 -14.41 12.85 1.86
C LYS A 36 -13.34 13.32 2.83
N GLY A 37 -12.28 12.53 3.03
CA GLY A 37 -11.24 12.81 4.02
C GLY A 37 -10.22 13.86 3.57
N SER A 38 -9.85 13.88 2.29
CA SER A 38 -8.81 14.81 1.81
C SER A 38 -9.22 16.29 1.96
N PRO A 39 -10.45 16.70 1.60
CA PRO A 39 -10.89 18.08 1.82
C PRO A 39 -10.89 18.47 3.29
N LEU A 40 -11.27 17.54 4.18
CA LEU A 40 -11.32 17.82 5.62
C LEU A 40 -9.93 18.09 6.20
N VAL A 41 -8.91 17.31 5.80
CA VAL A 41 -7.52 17.52 6.22
C VAL A 41 -7.03 18.91 5.79
N LEU A 42 -7.37 19.32 4.57
CA LEU A 42 -6.99 20.63 4.03
C LEU A 42 -7.63 21.76 4.84
N ILE A 43 -8.93 21.67 5.13
CA ILE A 43 -9.64 22.64 5.97
C ILE A 43 -9.04 22.68 7.38
N ALA A 44 -8.79 21.52 7.99
CA ALA A 44 -8.17 21.42 9.31
C ALA A 44 -6.81 22.12 9.37
N THR A 45 -6.01 21.97 8.31
CA THR A 45 -4.68 22.57 8.18
C THR A 45 -4.77 24.09 8.06
N ILE A 46 -5.72 24.61 7.26
CA ILE A 46 -5.93 26.06 7.14
C ILE A 46 -6.30 26.65 8.50
N VAL A 47 -7.27 26.04 9.19
CA VAL A 47 -7.70 26.52 10.51
C VAL A 47 -6.54 26.49 11.50
N PHE A 48 -5.76 25.41 11.52
CA PHE A 48 -4.57 25.29 12.36
C PHE A 48 -3.57 26.43 12.13
N VAL A 49 -3.24 26.72 10.87
CA VAL A 49 -2.30 27.79 10.50
C VAL A 49 -2.82 29.15 10.97
N ILE A 50 -4.12 29.43 10.78
CA ILE A 50 -4.73 30.68 11.26
C ILE A 50 -4.64 30.77 12.79
N SER A 51 -4.98 29.70 13.52
CA SER A 51 -4.85 29.68 14.98
C SER A 51 -3.41 29.93 15.42
N ALA A 52 -2.43 29.30 14.75
CA ALA A 52 -1.02 29.46 15.07
C ALA A 52 -0.53 30.90 14.84
N VAL A 53 -0.96 31.55 13.75
CA VAL A 53 -0.63 32.95 13.46
C VAL A 53 -1.22 33.88 14.52
N LEU A 54 -2.49 33.69 14.91
CA LEU A 54 -3.12 34.48 15.98
C LEU A 54 -2.38 34.32 17.31
N LEU A 55 -2.03 33.09 17.69
CA LEU A 55 -1.27 32.83 18.91
C LEU A 55 0.12 33.46 18.86
N LEU A 56 0.80 33.41 17.71
CA LEU A 56 2.12 33.99 17.52
C LEU A 56 2.08 35.52 17.64
N ILE A 57 1.11 36.18 16.98
CA ILE A 57 0.92 37.64 17.10
C ILE A 57 0.63 38.00 18.55
N GLY A 58 -0.32 37.33 19.20
CA GLY A 58 -0.66 37.56 20.60
C GLY A 58 0.56 37.40 21.51
N SER A 59 1.35 36.34 21.31
CA SER A 59 2.55 36.07 22.11
C SER A 59 3.62 37.15 21.94
N ILE A 60 3.86 37.62 20.71
CA ILE A 60 4.80 38.72 20.46
C ILE A 60 4.34 39.99 21.16
N LEU A 61 3.04 40.32 21.08
CA LEU A 61 2.48 41.52 21.69
C LEU A 61 2.57 41.50 23.22
N THR A 62 2.53 40.33 23.87
CA THR A 62 2.74 40.24 25.33
C THR A 62 4.15 40.63 25.78
N GLY A 63 5.14 40.60 24.90
CA GLY A 63 6.52 40.97 25.21
C GLY A 63 6.82 42.47 25.17
N PHE A 64 5.89 43.30 24.70
CA PHE A 64 6.06 44.75 24.64
C PHE A 64 5.67 45.44 25.95
N PRO A 65 6.35 46.54 26.34
CA PRO A 65 5.96 47.32 27.52
C PRO A 65 4.54 47.85 27.32
N LEU A 66 3.64 47.50 28.25
CA LEU A 66 2.19 47.80 28.20
C LEU A 66 1.86 49.28 28.54
N GLU A 67 2.75 50.22 28.22
CA GLU A 67 2.48 51.64 28.43
C GLU A 67 1.36 52.12 27.49
N GLY A 68 0.13 52.14 28.00
CA GLY A 68 -1.06 52.56 27.26
C GLY A 68 -1.87 51.45 26.58
N PHE A 69 -1.49 50.17 26.76
CA PHE A 69 -2.20 49.01 26.21
C PHE A 69 -2.88 48.17 27.29
N SER A 70 -4.12 47.76 27.05
CA SER A 70 -4.84 46.80 27.88
C SER A 70 -4.57 45.38 27.37
N PHE A 71 -3.89 44.57 28.18
CA PHE A 71 -3.66 43.16 27.84
C PHE A 71 -4.95 42.43 27.45
N VAL A 72 -6.04 42.68 28.16
CA VAL A 72 -7.31 41.98 27.93
C VAL A 72 -7.92 42.38 26.59
N LEU A 73 -8.04 43.68 26.32
CA LEU A 73 -8.76 44.18 25.15
C LEU A 73 -7.91 44.20 23.88
N ASP A 74 -6.62 44.47 24.00
CA ASP A 74 -5.75 44.71 22.85
C ASP A 74 -4.95 43.46 22.43
N ILE A 75 -4.80 42.48 23.33
CA ILE A 75 -3.97 41.28 23.09
C ILE A 75 -4.77 40.00 23.26
N PHE A 76 -5.41 39.81 24.42
CA PHE A 76 -6.08 38.56 24.74
C PHE A 76 -7.34 38.34 23.89
N LEU A 77 -8.29 39.29 23.92
CA LEU A 77 -9.55 39.18 23.18
C LEU A 77 -9.37 39.05 21.66
N PRO A 78 -8.50 39.82 20.99
CA PRO A 78 -8.40 39.78 19.52
C PRO A 78 -7.49 38.66 18.99
N PHE A 79 -6.51 38.19 19.77
CA PHE A 79 -5.50 37.24 19.27
C PHE A 79 -5.47 35.93 20.06
N LEU A 80 -5.18 35.99 21.37
CA LEU A 80 -4.95 34.77 22.14
C LEU A 80 -6.22 33.95 22.32
N LEU A 81 -7.34 34.57 22.71
CA LEU A 81 -8.61 33.90 22.92
C LEU A 81 -9.13 33.21 21.64
N PRO A 82 -9.27 33.89 20.49
CA PRO A 82 -9.72 33.24 19.26
C PRO A 82 -8.71 32.21 18.75
N GLY A 83 -7.41 32.44 18.94
CA GLY A 83 -6.36 31.46 18.63
C GLY A 83 -6.52 30.16 19.44
N ILE A 84 -6.66 30.26 20.76
CA ILE A 84 -6.85 29.11 21.66
C ILE A 84 -8.17 28.40 21.34
N LEU A 85 -9.27 29.15 21.23
CA LEU A 85 -10.59 28.56 20.97
C LEU A 85 -10.62 27.83 19.61
N SER A 86 -10.06 28.44 18.56
CA SER A 86 -9.99 27.83 17.24
C SER A 86 -9.10 26.57 17.26
N LEU A 87 -7.98 26.60 17.97
CA LEU A 87 -7.08 25.46 18.09
C LEU A 87 -7.73 24.29 18.84
N VAL A 88 -8.34 24.55 20.00
CA VAL A 88 -8.90 23.53 20.88
C VAL A 88 -10.25 23.01 20.37
N LEU A 89 -11.15 23.87 19.91
CA LEU A 89 -12.52 23.49 19.56
C LEU A 89 -12.69 23.07 18.11
N ILE A 90 -11.80 23.51 17.21
CA ILE A 90 -11.94 23.24 15.78
C ILE A 90 -10.76 22.40 15.30
N SER A 91 -9.55 22.94 15.37
CA SER A 91 -8.38 22.30 14.77
C SER A 91 -8.10 20.92 15.37
N ALA A 92 -8.01 20.81 16.69
CA ALA A 92 -7.71 19.54 17.36
C ALA A 92 -8.74 18.43 17.08
N PRO A 93 -10.07 18.66 17.19
CA PRO A 93 -11.08 17.67 16.80
C PRO A 93 -11.00 17.26 15.32
N LEU A 94 -10.79 18.21 14.41
CA LEU A 94 -10.68 17.92 12.98
C LEU A 94 -9.44 17.06 12.68
N VAL A 95 -8.29 17.37 13.30
CA VAL A 95 -7.07 16.58 13.17
C VAL A 95 -7.27 15.17 13.74
N MET A 96 -7.89 15.06 14.91
CA MET A 96 -8.17 13.75 15.52
C MET A 96 -9.09 12.91 14.63
N TYR A 97 -10.14 13.52 14.10
CA TYR A 97 -11.05 12.85 13.15
C TYR A 97 -10.32 12.43 11.87
N ALA A 98 -9.49 13.30 11.30
CA ALA A 98 -8.68 12.99 10.12
C ALA A 98 -7.73 11.81 10.37
N LEU A 99 -7.08 11.75 11.55
CA LEU A 99 -6.23 10.64 11.95
C LEU A 99 -7.02 9.33 12.08
N GLN A 100 -8.20 9.37 12.70
CA GLN A 100 -9.08 8.20 12.80
C GLN A 100 -9.52 7.71 11.42
N HIS A 101 -9.94 8.62 10.54
CA HIS A 101 -10.32 8.31 9.17
C HIS A 101 -9.16 7.68 8.38
N HIS A 102 -7.96 8.25 8.51
CA HIS A 102 -6.76 7.73 7.86
C HIS A 102 -6.41 6.32 8.36
N ARG A 103 -6.43 6.09 9.68
CA ARG A 103 -6.23 4.74 10.26
C ARG A 103 -7.27 3.74 9.76
N GLY A 104 -8.54 4.15 9.65
CA GLY A 104 -9.60 3.33 9.09
C GLY A 104 -9.34 2.96 7.62
N ALA A 105 -8.87 3.90 6.80
CA ALA A 105 -8.50 3.63 5.41
C ALA A 105 -7.29 2.68 5.31
N LEU A 106 -6.26 2.88 6.14
CA LEU A 106 -5.09 1.99 6.20
C LEU A 106 -5.47 0.57 6.61
N SER A 107 -6.37 0.41 7.59
CA SER A 107 -6.87 -0.92 7.98
C SER A 107 -7.60 -1.62 6.83
N LYS A 108 -8.43 -0.89 6.06
CA LYS A 108 -9.08 -1.44 4.86
C LYS A 108 -8.07 -1.85 3.79
N HIS A 109 -7.05 -1.03 3.54
CA HIS A 109 -5.96 -1.37 2.62
C HIS A 109 -5.19 -2.60 3.07
N LYS A 110 -4.87 -2.70 4.37
CA LYS A 110 -4.19 -3.85 4.96
C LYS A 110 -5.02 -5.12 4.78
N LYS A 111 -6.32 -5.07 5.10
CA LYS A 111 -7.22 -6.22 4.93
C LYS A 111 -7.30 -6.70 3.48
N LEU A 112 -7.34 -5.77 2.53
CA LEU A 112 -7.32 -6.09 1.10
C LEU A 112 -5.97 -6.70 0.67
N ALA A 113 -4.86 -6.14 1.14
CA ALA A 113 -3.52 -6.63 0.87
C ALA A 113 -3.29 -8.04 1.39
N GLU A 114 -3.69 -8.33 2.63
CA GLU A 114 -3.62 -9.67 3.25
C GLU A 114 -4.42 -10.70 2.45
N SER A 115 -5.63 -10.36 2.04
CA SER A 115 -6.47 -11.21 1.19
C SER A 115 -5.85 -11.46 -0.18
N ASN A 116 -5.26 -10.45 -0.81
CA ASN A 116 -4.57 -10.59 -2.09
C ASN A 116 -3.35 -11.48 -1.96
N TYR A 117 -2.53 -11.28 -0.93
CA TYR A 117 -1.38 -12.13 -0.64
C TYR A 117 -1.81 -13.59 -0.49
N LEU A 118 -2.83 -13.88 0.33
CA LEU A 118 -3.35 -15.24 0.48
C LEU A 118 -3.82 -15.83 -0.85
N GLN A 119 -4.51 -15.05 -1.69
CA GLN A 119 -4.98 -15.53 -2.99
C GLN A 119 -3.81 -15.92 -3.90
N ILE A 120 -2.75 -15.12 -3.93
CA ILE A 120 -1.54 -15.40 -4.72
C ILE A 120 -0.78 -16.59 -4.15
N LEU A 121 -0.63 -16.66 -2.82
CA LEU A 121 0.02 -17.78 -2.14
C LEU A 121 -0.70 -19.10 -2.44
N ASN A 122 -2.03 -19.13 -2.31
CA ASN A 122 -2.84 -20.30 -2.66
C ASN A 122 -2.67 -20.71 -4.12
N TYR A 123 -2.58 -19.75 -5.04
CA TYR A 123 -2.27 -20.03 -6.44
C TYR A 123 -0.89 -20.69 -6.59
N CYS A 124 0.15 -20.13 -5.98
CA CYS A 124 1.52 -20.67 -6.06
C CYS A 124 1.59 -22.11 -5.50
N GLN A 125 0.92 -22.37 -4.37
CA GLN A 125 0.87 -23.70 -3.76
C GLN A 125 0.06 -24.72 -4.55
N SER A 126 -0.97 -24.26 -5.28
CA SER A 126 -1.82 -25.13 -6.09
C SER A 126 -1.12 -25.67 -7.36
N GLN A 127 -0.03 -25.01 -7.76
CA GLN A 127 0.74 -25.36 -8.94
C GLN A 127 1.85 -26.34 -8.56
N LYS A 128 1.80 -27.54 -9.15
CA LYS A 128 2.64 -28.66 -8.75
C LYS A 128 4.10 -28.56 -9.19
N ASP A 129 4.41 -27.85 -10.29
CA ASP A 129 5.79 -27.61 -10.76
C ASP A 129 5.89 -26.33 -11.62
N ASN A 130 7.00 -25.60 -11.48
CA ASN A 130 7.43 -24.41 -12.26
C ASN A 130 6.45 -23.22 -12.34
N VAL A 131 6.07 -22.67 -11.18
CA VAL A 131 5.52 -21.30 -11.14
C VAL A 131 6.64 -20.30 -11.42
N SER A 132 6.52 -19.55 -12.51
CA SER A 132 7.45 -18.45 -12.82
C SER A 132 6.93 -17.11 -12.29
N LYS A 133 7.80 -16.11 -12.17
CA LYS A 133 7.42 -14.73 -11.84
C LYS A 133 6.33 -14.19 -12.79
N LYS A 134 6.38 -14.60 -14.06
CA LYS A 134 5.43 -14.22 -15.11
C LYS A 134 4.05 -14.81 -14.85
N ASN A 135 3.98 -16.10 -14.52
CA ASN A 135 2.72 -16.78 -14.19
C ASN A 135 2.02 -16.10 -12.99
N VAL A 136 2.81 -15.69 -11.98
CA VAL A 136 2.29 -14.94 -10.84
C VAL A 136 1.77 -13.56 -11.26
N ALA A 137 2.51 -12.82 -12.07
CA ALA A 137 2.08 -11.50 -12.55
C ALA A 137 0.78 -11.58 -13.39
N GLU A 138 0.69 -12.54 -14.30
CA GLU A 138 -0.52 -12.79 -15.10
C GLU A 138 -1.71 -13.19 -14.24
N PHE A 139 -1.49 -14.02 -13.21
CA PHE A 139 -2.53 -14.36 -12.24
C PHE A 139 -3.00 -13.14 -11.45
N ILE A 140 -2.08 -12.26 -11.05
CA ILE A 140 -2.43 -11.01 -10.37
C ILE A 140 -3.31 -10.13 -11.27
N GLU A 141 -2.91 -9.95 -12.52
CA GLU A 141 -3.65 -9.13 -13.49
C GLU A 141 -5.05 -9.69 -13.80
N SER A 142 -5.19 -11.01 -13.86
CA SER A 142 -6.43 -11.67 -14.28
C SER A 142 -7.39 -12.03 -13.15
N GLN A 143 -6.91 -12.33 -11.94
CA GLN A 143 -7.72 -12.91 -10.84
C GLN A 143 -7.66 -12.12 -9.53
N VAL A 144 -6.60 -11.34 -9.31
CA VAL A 144 -6.45 -10.56 -8.07
C VAL A 144 -7.01 -9.15 -8.23
N PHE A 145 -6.78 -8.54 -9.41
CA PHE A 145 -7.41 -7.27 -9.75
C PHE A 145 -8.86 -7.46 -10.18
N LEU A 146 -9.71 -6.58 -9.64
CA LEU A 146 -11.08 -6.43 -10.12
C LEU A 146 -11.09 -5.42 -11.27
N SER A 147 -11.98 -5.62 -12.24
CA SER A 147 -12.10 -4.77 -13.42
C SER A 147 -12.51 -3.33 -13.10
N GLU A 148 -13.14 -3.11 -11.94
CA GLU A 148 -13.54 -1.81 -11.43
C GLU A 148 -12.38 -0.99 -10.84
N TYR A 149 -11.21 -1.61 -10.64
CA TYR A 149 -10.07 -0.94 -10.05
C TYR A 149 -9.42 0.01 -11.05
N THR A 150 -9.21 1.26 -10.61
CA THR A 150 -8.36 2.18 -11.36
C THR A 150 -6.90 1.71 -11.33
N LYS A 151 -6.14 2.00 -12.40
CA LYS A 151 -4.69 1.69 -12.47
C LYS A 151 -3.92 2.14 -11.22
N SER A 152 -4.17 3.36 -10.76
CA SER A 152 -3.52 3.91 -9.56
C SER A 152 -3.92 3.17 -8.28
N PHE A 153 -5.16 2.69 -8.18
CA PHE A 153 -5.59 1.87 -7.03
C PHE A 153 -4.93 0.49 -7.06
N SER A 154 -4.87 -0.16 -8.23
CA SER A 154 -4.18 -1.44 -8.40
C SER A 154 -2.71 -1.33 -8.00
N TYR A 155 -2.03 -0.26 -8.44
CA TYR A 155 -0.63 0.01 -8.09
C TYR A 155 -0.42 0.16 -6.59
N VAL A 156 -1.23 1.01 -5.93
CA VAL A 156 -1.15 1.19 -4.47
C VAL A 156 -1.48 -0.11 -3.74
N THR A 157 -2.43 -0.89 -4.24
CA THR A 157 -2.82 -2.16 -3.64
C THR A 157 -1.67 -3.16 -3.67
N LEU A 158 -0.98 -3.29 -4.81
CA LEU A 158 0.22 -4.14 -4.90
C LEU A 158 1.33 -3.70 -3.95
N LEU A 159 1.58 -2.39 -3.82
CA LEU A 159 2.54 -1.88 -2.83
C LEU A 159 2.17 -2.26 -1.39
N GLN A 160 0.88 -2.30 -1.07
CA GLN A 160 0.42 -2.75 0.24
C GLN A 160 0.52 -4.27 0.39
N THR A 161 0.21 -5.04 -0.67
CA THR A 161 0.41 -6.50 -0.72
C THR A 161 1.86 -6.86 -0.44
N MET A 162 2.81 -6.15 -1.03
CA MET A 162 4.25 -6.39 -0.82
C MET A 162 4.69 -6.18 0.64
N LYS A 163 4.02 -5.27 1.37
CA LYS A 163 4.30 -5.00 2.80
C LYS A 163 3.75 -6.05 3.75
N VAL A 164 2.82 -6.88 3.30
CA VAL A 164 2.23 -7.95 4.12
C VAL A 164 2.89 -9.31 3.88
N ILE A 165 3.77 -9.42 2.89
CA ILE A 165 4.59 -10.62 2.68
C ILE A 165 5.45 -10.84 3.93
N PRO A 166 5.42 -12.03 4.54
CA PRO A 166 6.26 -12.35 5.69
C PRO A 166 7.75 -12.15 5.39
N GLY A 167 8.52 -11.68 6.38
CA GLY A 167 9.97 -11.64 6.26
C GLY A 167 10.57 -13.04 6.21
N LYS A 168 11.74 -13.21 5.58
CA LYS A 168 12.39 -14.53 5.37
C LYS A 168 12.62 -15.32 6.66
N ASP A 169 12.84 -14.65 7.79
CA ASP A 169 13.08 -15.27 9.09
C ASP A 169 11.81 -15.40 9.95
N SER A 170 10.64 -15.11 9.37
CA SER A 170 9.35 -15.22 10.06
C SER A 170 8.91 -16.68 10.18
N PRO A 171 8.29 -17.10 11.29
CA PRO A 171 7.67 -18.43 11.40
C PRO A 171 6.54 -18.65 10.37
N ASN A 172 6.01 -17.56 9.80
CA ASN A 172 4.95 -17.59 8.79
C ASN A 172 5.51 -17.48 7.35
N ALA A 173 6.82 -17.53 7.15
CA ALA A 173 7.44 -17.42 5.83
C ALA A 173 7.10 -18.64 4.96
N SER A 174 6.73 -18.38 3.70
CA SER A 174 6.55 -19.41 2.69
C SER A 174 7.75 -19.47 1.75
N VAL A 175 7.99 -20.65 1.18
CA VAL A 175 8.98 -20.85 0.11
C VAL A 175 8.66 -20.03 -1.14
N HIS A 176 7.40 -19.66 -1.33
CA HIS A 176 6.94 -18.88 -2.47
C HIS A 176 7.07 -17.36 -2.26
N ASP A 177 7.41 -16.87 -1.07
CA ASP A 177 7.37 -15.43 -0.75
C ASP A 177 8.27 -14.58 -1.66
N SER A 178 9.46 -15.08 -1.99
CA SER A 178 10.36 -14.39 -2.92
C SER A 178 9.76 -14.31 -4.33
N LEU A 179 9.18 -15.41 -4.81
CA LEU A 179 8.55 -15.49 -6.12
C LEU A 179 7.30 -14.60 -6.20
N ILE A 180 6.52 -14.55 -5.12
CA ILE A 180 5.35 -13.68 -4.97
C ILE A 180 5.80 -12.22 -5.02
N ALA A 181 6.86 -11.85 -4.31
CA ALA A 181 7.40 -10.49 -4.34
C ALA A 181 7.83 -10.09 -5.77
N ASP A 182 8.58 -10.95 -6.46
CA ASP A 182 9.02 -10.71 -7.83
C ASP A 182 7.83 -10.59 -8.82
N GLY A 183 6.82 -11.45 -8.67
CA GLY A 183 5.59 -11.39 -9.48
C GLY A 183 4.75 -10.15 -9.20
N VAL A 184 4.68 -9.70 -7.95
CA VAL A 184 4.01 -8.44 -7.56
C VAL A 184 4.75 -7.24 -8.15
N ASP A 185 6.08 -7.23 -8.12
CA ASP A 185 6.87 -6.16 -8.74
C ASP A 185 6.70 -6.13 -10.27
N LEU A 186 6.69 -7.28 -10.94
CA LEU A 186 6.43 -7.37 -12.37
C LEU A 186 5.01 -6.89 -12.72
N ALA A 187 3.99 -7.32 -11.98
CA ALA A 187 2.61 -6.89 -12.18
C ALA A 187 2.45 -5.38 -11.99
N LYS A 188 3.18 -4.78 -11.04
CA LYS A 188 3.20 -3.34 -10.80
C LYS A 188 3.74 -2.57 -12.01
N ASP A 189 4.82 -3.05 -12.61
CA ASP A 189 5.38 -2.45 -13.83
C ASP A 189 4.42 -2.59 -15.02
N ASN A 190 3.68 -3.70 -15.08
CA ASN A 190 2.71 -3.97 -16.14
C ASN A 190 1.47 -3.08 -16.13
N ILE A 191 1.08 -2.49 -14.99
CA ILE A 191 -0.11 -1.61 -14.88
C ILE A 191 -0.04 -0.43 -15.87
N TYR A 192 1.17 0.13 -16.05
CA TYR A 192 1.41 1.30 -16.89
C TYR A 192 2.18 0.98 -18.18
N ALA A 193 2.67 -0.25 -18.34
CA ALA A 193 3.30 -0.69 -19.58
C ALA A 193 2.28 -0.78 -20.72
N SER A 194 2.70 -0.43 -21.93
CA SER A 194 1.93 -0.77 -23.13
C SER A 194 2.08 -2.26 -23.45
N GLU A 195 1.14 -2.83 -24.21
CA GLU A 195 1.25 -4.22 -24.66
C GLU A 195 2.53 -4.46 -25.47
N TYR A 196 2.96 -3.46 -26.24
CA TYR A 196 4.25 -3.50 -26.97
C TYR A 196 5.45 -3.58 -26.02
N ASP A 197 5.44 -2.82 -24.91
CA ASP A 197 6.54 -2.85 -23.93
C ASP A 197 6.57 -4.16 -23.14
N LYS A 198 5.40 -4.78 -22.92
CA LYS A 198 5.31 -6.12 -22.32
C LYS A 198 5.90 -7.17 -23.26
N GLU A 199 5.43 -7.21 -24.51
CA GLU A 199 5.90 -8.16 -25.53
C GLU A 199 7.41 -8.03 -25.78
N LYS A 200 7.92 -6.80 -25.84
CA LYS A 200 9.36 -6.55 -25.99
C LYS A 200 10.17 -7.11 -24.82
N ARG A 201 9.70 -6.95 -23.58
CA ARG A 201 10.39 -7.49 -22.39
C ARG A 201 10.33 -9.01 -22.39
N ASP A 202 9.17 -9.59 -22.66
CA ASP A 202 9.00 -11.04 -22.72
C ASP A 202 9.95 -11.69 -23.74
N ARG A 203 10.09 -11.06 -24.92
CA ARG A 203 11.02 -11.51 -25.94
C ARG A 203 12.48 -11.44 -25.48
N LEU A 204 12.88 -10.34 -24.83
CA LEU A 204 14.24 -10.18 -24.32
C LEU A 204 14.56 -11.18 -23.20
N GLU A 205 13.60 -11.49 -22.33
CA GLU A 205 13.76 -12.48 -21.27
C GLU A 205 13.88 -13.90 -21.86
N ALA A 206 13.05 -14.26 -22.85
CA ALA A 206 13.16 -15.54 -23.54
C ALA A 206 14.50 -15.71 -24.28
N GLU A 207 14.97 -14.67 -24.98
CA GLU A 207 16.29 -14.67 -25.66
C GLU A 207 17.46 -14.80 -24.67
N GLU A 208 17.30 -14.33 -23.42
CA GLU A 208 18.33 -14.48 -22.37
C GLU A 208 18.30 -15.86 -21.72
N GLU A 209 17.12 -16.42 -21.47
CA GLU A 209 16.95 -17.79 -20.98
C GLU A 209 17.55 -18.80 -21.97
N GLU A 210 17.28 -18.65 -23.26
CA GLU A 210 17.88 -19.49 -24.32
C GLU A 210 19.42 -19.37 -24.34
N ARG A 211 19.96 -18.17 -24.12
CA ARG A 211 21.42 -17.96 -24.05
C ARG A 211 22.06 -18.59 -22.83
N ILE A 212 21.36 -18.61 -21.70
CA ILE A 212 21.83 -19.24 -20.46
C ILE A 212 21.83 -20.76 -20.62
N GLU A 213 20.77 -21.34 -21.19
CA GLU A 213 20.68 -22.77 -21.49
C GLU A 213 21.77 -23.23 -22.47
N GLN A 214 22.03 -22.46 -23.53
CA GLN A 214 23.11 -22.74 -24.48
C GLN A 214 24.51 -22.65 -23.85
N LYS A 215 24.71 -21.81 -22.82
CA LYS A 215 25.99 -21.72 -22.09
C LYS A 215 26.17 -22.81 -21.03
N GLN A 216 25.10 -23.43 -20.54
CA GLN A 216 25.19 -24.56 -19.58
C GLN A 216 25.34 -25.92 -20.28
N ALA A 217 24.85 -26.07 -21.51
CA ALA A 217 24.97 -27.30 -22.30
C ALA A 217 26.39 -27.77 -22.72
N PRO A 218 27.47 -26.96 -22.81
CA PRO A 218 28.75 -27.44 -23.32
C PRO A 218 29.68 -28.04 -22.25
N SER A 219 29.33 -28.05 -20.95
CA SER A 219 30.24 -28.57 -19.91
C SER A 219 30.13 -30.08 -19.62
N SER A 220 29.08 -30.76 -20.06
CA SER A 220 28.92 -32.21 -19.84
C SER A 220 29.53 -33.09 -20.94
N ALA A 221 29.95 -32.51 -22.07
CA ALA A 221 30.50 -33.26 -23.22
C ALA A 221 32.02 -33.42 -23.21
N VAL A 222 32.76 -32.77 -22.29
CA VAL A 222 34.24 -32.81 -22.27
C VAL A 222 34.79 -33.87 -21.31
N SER A 223 33.96 -34.47 -20.44
CA SER A 223 34.43 -35.47 -19.46
C SER A 223 34.45 -36.93 -19.97
N SER A 224 34.05 -37.21 -21.22
CA SER A 224 34.08 -38.58 -21.78
C SER A 224 35.26 -38.85 -22.73
N MET A 225 36.20 -37.91 -22.88
CA MET A 225 37.33 -38.04 -23.81
C MET A 225 38.73 -37.96 -23.20
N LEU A 226 38.88 -38.05 -21.88
CA LEU A 226 40.18 -38.14 -21.23
C LEU A 226 40.20 -39.24 -20.16
N THR A 227 40.87 -40.34 -20.53
CA THR A 227 41.50 -41.40 -19.71
C THR A 227 40.64 -42.40 -18.95
#